data_AF-A0A101S1A8-F1
#
_entry.id   AF-A0A101S1A8-F1
#
_cell.length_a   1.000
_cell.length_b   1.000
_cell.length_c   1.000
_cell.angle_alpha   90.00
_cell.angle_beta   90.00
_cell.angle_gamma   90.00
#
_symmetry.space_group_name_H-M   'P 1'
#
loop_
_entity.id
_entity.type
_entity.pdbx_description
1 polymer ?
#
loop_
_entity_poly.entity_id
_entity_poly.type
_entity_poly.pdbx_seq_one_letter_code
_entity_poly.pdbx_strand_id
1 'polypeptide(L)'
;MTTSVPPVTPVPPLLNPRLIALAHYAARGILEHVLARHGLTFQQSVTLRLAAVAEGPVERQHLVDGVVDSLKIEAAEADAVVDELIASGALSPQQPSRIRITDAGRQLYETTSAETAPLSARVYDGIPEEELAVAGRVLSLITERANRELAALT
;
A
#
# COMPACT_ATOMS: atom_id res chain seq x y z
N MET A 1 23.59 20.50 -49.80
CA MET A 1 24.03 19.39 -48.93
C MET A 1 23.15 19.40 -47.70
N THR A 2 22.23 18.44 -47.59
CA THR A 2 21.30 18.32 -46.46
C THR A 2 21.94 17.39 -45.44
N THR A 3 22.39 17.94 -44.33
CA THR A 3 23.00 17.17 -43.24
C THR A 3 21.89 16.45 -42.49
N SER A 4 21.78 15.13 -42.67
CA SER A 4 20.88 14.29 -41.89
C SER A 4 21.43 14.15 -40.47
N VAL A 5 20.74 14.70 -39.49
CA VAL A 5 21.05 14.45 -38.07
C VAL A 5 20.63 13.01 -37.75
N PRO A 6 21.51 12.16 -37.19
CA PRO A 6 21.14 10.80 -36.81
C PRO A 6 20.09 10.84 -35.70
N PRO A 7 19.12 9.91 -35.68
CA PRO A 7 18.12 9.86 -34.62
C PRO A 7 18.80 9.64 -33.27
N VAL A 8 18.56 10.55 -32.31
CA VAL A 8 18.87 10.30 -30.89
C VAL A 8 17.87 9.28 -30.39
N THR A 9 18.35 8.10 -30.02
CA THR A 9 17.57 7.15 -29.24
C THR A 9 17.51 7.69 -27.81
N PRO A 10 16.33 8.04 -27.26
CA PRO A 10 16.24 8.50 -25.88
C PRO A 10 16.72 7.36 -24.96
N VAL A 11 17.66 7.68 -24.06
CA VAL A 11 18.10 6.75 -23.02
C VAL A 11 16.91 6.52 -22.06
N PRO A 12 16.49 5.27 -21.83
CA PRO A 12 15.43 4.99 -20.87
C PRO A 12 15.76 5.56 -19.50
N PRO A 13 14.79 6.18 -18.80
CA PRO A 13 15.03 6.72 -17.47
C PRO A 13 15.41 5.59 -16.51
N LEU A 14 16.53 5.74 -15.81
CA LEU A 14 16.93 4.79 -14.76
C LEU A 14 16.05 4.96 -13.53
N LEU A 15 15.65 3.83 -12.94
CA LEU A 15 14.91 3.79 -11.68
C LEU A 15 15.67 4.55 -10.59
N ASN A 16 14.99 5.45 -9.91
CA ASN A 16 15.55 6.26 -8.83
C ASN A 16 14.45 6.57 -7.79
N PRO A 17 14.81 7.05 -6.57
CA PRO A 17 13.84 7.30 -5.51
C PRO A 17 12.69 8.25 -5.92
N ARG A 18 12.97 9.25 -6.76
CA ARG A 18 11.94 10.19 -7.24
C ARG A 18 10.92 9.49 -8.14
N LEU A 19 11.35 8.66 -9.08
CA LEU A 19 10.44 7.90 -9.95
C LEU A 19 9.58 6.92 -9.14
N ILE A 20 10.18 6.23 -8.15
CA ILE A 20 9.45 5.33 -7.25
C ILE A 20 8.37 6.11 -6.48
N ALA A 21 8.74 7.25 -5.89
CA ALA A 21 7.81 8.09 -5.14
C ALA A 21 6.66 8.60 -6.01
N LEU A 22 6.94 9.11 -7.22
CA LEU A 22 5.91 9.60 -8.13
C LEU A 22 4.96 8.48 -8.59
N ALA A 23 5.48 7.29 -8.89
CA ALA A 23 4.67 6.13 -9.23
C ALA A 23 3.78 5.71 -8.04
N HIS A 24 4.34 5.67 -6.83
CA HIS A 24 3.58 5.40 -5.61
C HIS A 24 2.46 6.43 -5.39
N TYR A 25 2.76 7.73 -5.45
CA TYR A 25 1.77 8.78 -5.22
C TYR A 25 0.66 8.79 -6.28
N ALA A 26 0.98 8.52 -7.55
CA ALA A 26 -0.03 8.41 -8.60
C ALA A 26 -1.01 7.25 -8.34
N ALA A 27 -0.48 6.07 -8.02
CA ALA A 27 -1.31 4.90 -7.69
C ALA A 27 -2.11 5.12 -6.39
N ARG A 28 -1.47 5.70 -5.36
CA ARG A 28 -2.13 6.04 -4.10
C ARG A 28 -3.26 7.06 -4.29
N GLY A 29 -3.09 8.06 -5.16
CA GLY A 29 -4.16 9.03 -5.45
C GLY A 29 -5.42 8.40 -6.04
N ILE A 30 -5.27 7.35 -6.88
CA ILE A 30 -6.40 6.56 -7.38
C ILE A 30 -7.11 5.85 -6.21
N LEU A 31 -6.36 5.18 -5.35
CA LEU A 31 -6.90 4.48 -4.19
C LEU A 31 -7.60 5.46 -3.24
N GLU A 32 -6.96 6.57 -2.86
CA GLU A 32 -7.54 7.57 -1.96
C GLU A 32 -8.82 8.19 -2.52
N HIS A 33 -8.91 8.40 -3.83
CA HIS A 33 -10.15 8.84 -4.47
C HIS A 33 -11.30 7.83 -4.27
N VAL A 34 -11.01 6.53 -4.34
CA VAL A 34 -12.00 5.47 -4.05
C VAL A 34 -12.34 5.46 -2.57
N LEU A 35 -11.34 5.43 -1.69
CA LEU A 35 -11.52 5.37 -0.24
C LEU A 35 -12.33 6.54 0.31
N ALA A 36 -12.13 7.75 -0.21
CA ALA A 36 -12.85 8.95 0.21
C ALA A 36 -14.37 8.83 0.03
N ARG A 37 -14.84 8.08 -0.97
CA ARG A 37 -16.29 7.82 -1.18
C ARG A 37 -16.90 6.93 -0.09
N HIS A 38 -16.06 6.20 0.64
CA HIS A 38 -16.44 5.31 1.75
C HIS A 38 -16.01 5.85 3.11
N GLY A 39 -15.54 7.11 3.18
CA GLY A 39 -15.08 7.73 4.42
C GLY A 39 -13.82 7.11 5.02
N LEU A 40 -13.00 6.43 4.20
CA LEU A 40 -11.77 5.78 4.64
C LEU A 40 -10.52 6.59 4.28
N THR A 41 -9.52 6.53 5.15
CA THR A 41 -8.16 7.03 4.87
C THR A 41 -7.27 5.91 4.31
N PHE A 42 -6.12 6.29 3.74
CA PHE A 42 -5.12 5.32 3.28
C PHE A 42 -4.63 4.43 4.42
N GLN A 43 -4.30 5.01 5.58
CA GLN A 43 -3.87 4.25 6.76
C GLN A 43 -4.94 3.24 7.20
N GLN A 44 -6.21 3.67 7.28
CA GLN A 44 -7.32 2.77 7.62
C GLN A 44 -7.46 1.63 6.61
N SER A 45 -7.25 1.87 5.31
CA SER A 45 -7.29 0.82 4.29
C SER A 45 -6.18 -0.23 4.46
N VAL A 46 -4.98 0.21 4.85
CA VAL A 46 -3.83 -0.67 5.12
C VAL A 46 -4.10 -1.53 6.34
N THR A 47 -4.60 -0.93 7.42
CA THR A 47 -5.00 -1.63 8.65
C THR A 47 -6.12 -2.64 8.39
N LEU A 48 -7.17 -2.25 7.64
CA LEU A 48 -8.26 -3.15 7.28
C LEU A 48 -7.78 -4.32 6.43
N ARG A 49 -6.88 -4.10 5.47
CA ARG A 49 -6.28 -5.18 4.68
C ARG A 49 -5.60 -6.21 5.57
N LEU A 50 -4.76 -5.77 6.52
CA LEU A 50 -4.07 -6.67 7.45
C LEU A 50 -5.06 -7.52 8.26
N ALA A 51 -6.15 -6.94 8.73
CA ALA A 51 -7.20 -7.67 9.45
C ALA A 51 -8.05 -8.57 8.53
N ALA A 52 -8.27 -8.17 7.28
CA ALA A 52 -9.12 -8.90 6.31
C ALA A 52 -8.45 -10.18 5.79
N VAL A 53 -7.13 -10.16 5.60
CA VAL A 53 -6.33 -11.30 5.10
C VAL A 53 -5.92 -12.28 6.20
N ALA A 54 -6.05 -11.88 7.48
CA ALA A 54 -5.80 -12.78 8.59
C ALA A 54 -6.86 -13.89 8.66
N GLU A 55 -6.44 -15.11 8.99
CA GLU A 55 -7.32 -16.29 9.11
C GLU A 55 -8.20 -16.27 10.37
N GLY A 56 -8.12 -15.21 11.19
CA GLY A 56 -8.87 -15.07 12.42
C GLY A 56 -8.56 -13.77 13.15
N PRO A 57 -9.02 -13.62 14.41
CA PRO A 57 -8.68 -12.46 15.22
C PRO A 57 -7.16 -12.32 15.42
N VAL A 58 -6.65 -11.10 15.26
CA VAL A 58 -5.22 -10.76 15.37
C VAL A 58 -4.94 -10.07 16.70
N GLU A 59 -3.74 -10.22 17.27
CA GLU A 59 -3.35 -9.39 18.42
C GLU A 59 -3.29 -7.91 18.00
N ARG A 60 -3.81 -6.99 18.83
CA ARG A 60 -3.76 -5.55 18.55
C ARG A 60 -2.34 -5.08 18.25
N GLN A 61 -1.36 -5.54 19.03
CA GLN A 61 0.04 -5.17 18.84
C GLN A 61 0.57 -5.62 17.48
N HIS A 62 0.27 -6.85 17.04
CA HIS A 62 0.69 -7.32 15.72
C HIS A 62 0.06 -6.51 14.58
N LEU A 63 -1.18 -6.03 14.77
CA LEU A 63 -1.83 -5.16 13.80
C LEU A 63 -1.12 -3.80 13.72
N VAL A 64 -0.83 -3.19 14.87
CA VAL A 64 -0.08 -1.91 14.98
C VAL A 64 1.32 -2.05 14.37
N ASP A 65 2.07 -3.09 14.75
CA ASP A 65 3.41 -3.37 14.23
C ASP A 65 3.39 -3.57 12.70
N GLY A 66 2.37 -4.24 12.17
CA GLY A 66 2.20 -4.42 10.73
C GLY A 66 1.95 -3.10 9.99
N VAL A 67 1.20 -2.18 10.59
CA VAL A 67 0.96 -0.84 10.02
C VAL A 67 2.24 0.00 10.09
N VAL A 68 2.94 -0.01 11.22
CA VAL A 68 4.24 0.66 11.39
C VAL A 68 5.25 0.12 10.39
N ASP A 69 5.35 -1.19 10.21
CA ASP A 69 6.26 -1.79 9.24
C ASP A 69 5.89 -1.41 7.79
N SER A 70 4.61 -1.38 7.46
CA SER A 70 4.13 -1.06 6.11
C SER A 70 4.31 0.41 5.76
N LEU A 71 4.04 1.32 6.70
CA LEU A 71 3.91 2.75 6.45
C LEU A 71 5.07 3.59 6.99
N LYS A 72 5.91 3.00 7.85
CA LYS A 72 7.01 3.67 8.55
C LYS A 72 6.55 4.92 9.30
N ILE A 73 5.39 4.81 9.94
CA ILE A 73 4.78 5.82 10.82
C ILE A 73 5.01 5.47 12.29
N GLU A 74 4.73 6.42 13.19
CA GLU A 74 4.83 6.21 14.64
C GLU A 74 3.80 5.20 15.13
N ALA A 75 4.16 4.39 16.15
CA ALA A 75 3.25 3.41 16.74
C ALA A 75 1.97 4.05 17.31
N ALA A 76 2.07 5.27 17.85
CA ALA A 76 0.92 6.01 18.36
C ALA A 76 -0.07 6.42 17.23
N GLU A 77 0.43 6.73 16.04
CA GLU A 77 -0.42 7.02 14.87
C GLU A 77 -1.12 5.74 14.39
N ALA A 78 -0.38 4.64 14.29
CA ALA A 78 -0.94 3.34 13.92
C ALA A 78 -2.01 2.85 14.92
N ASP A 79 -1.78 3.04 16.22
CA ASP A 79 -2.74 2.67 17.27
C ASP A 79 -4.02 3.53 17.21
N ALA A 80 -3.89 4.84 16.95
CA ALA A 80 -5.03 5.73 16.75
C ALA A 80 -5.89 5.29 15.55
N VAL A 81 -5.28 4.84 14.45
CA VAL A 81 -5.99 4.30 13.28
C VAL A 81 -6.78 3.03 13.65
N VAL A 82 -6.23 2.16 14.51
CA VAL A 82 -6.96 0.99 15.01
C VAL A 82 -8.17 1.42 15.84
N ASP A 83 -8.02 2.41 16.71
CA ASP A 83 -9.14 2.93 17.52
C ASP A 83 -10.23 3.59 16.67
N GLU A 84 -9.88 4.35 15.63
CA GLU A 84 -10.85 4.90 14.66
C GLU A 84 -11.65 3.80 13.95
N LEU A 85 -10.99 2.71 13.56
CA LEU A 85 -11.65 1.56 12.93
C LEU A 85 -12.52 0.77 13.92
N ILE A 86 -12.16 0.74 15.20
CA ILE A 86 -13.04 0.20 16.25
C ILE A 86 -14.25 1.11 16.47
N ALA A 87 -14.04 2.43 16.55
CA ALA A 87 -15.09 3.41 16.77
C ALA A 87 -16.12 3.44 15.61
N SER A 88 -15.67 3.23 14.37
CA SER A 88 -16.54 3.09 13.20
C SER A 88 -17.22 1.72 13.08
N GLY A 89 -16.86 0.76 13.94
CA GLY A 89 -17.41 -0.60 13.92
C GLY A 89 -16.85 -1.49 12.81
N ALA A 90 -15.80 -1.05 12.10
CA ALA A 90 -15.12 -1.86 11.08
C ALA A 90 -14.22 -2.94 11.71
N LEU A 91 -13.69 -2.67 12.91
CA LEU A 91 -12.98 -3.62 13.76
C LEU A 91 -13.73 -3.79 15.09
N SER A 92 -13.61 -4.98 15.69
CA SER A 92 -14.16 -5.26 17.02
C SER A 92 -13.05 -5.80 17.93
N PRO A 93 -12.90 -5.25 19.14
CA PRO A 93 -12.06 -5.87 20.16
C PRO A 93 -12.66 -7.22 20.59
N GLN A 94 -11.77 -8.13 20.97
CA GLN A 94 -12.01 -9.47 21.47
C GLN A 94 -11.10 -9.67 22.69
N GLN A 95 -11.64 -10.21 23.78
CA GLN A 95 -10.84 -10.40 24.99
C GLN A 95 -9.75 -11.47 24.76
N PRO A 96 -8.55 -11.30 25.36
CA PRO A 96 -8.10 -10.17 26.18
C PRO A 96 -7.53 -8.97 25.39
N SER A 97 -7.00 -9.17 24.18
CA SER A 97 -6.27 -8.14 23.42
C SER A 97 -6.35 -8.31 21.88
N ARG A 98 -7.31 -9.12 21.41
CA ARG A 98 -7.45 -9.44 19.99
C ARG A 98 -8.38 -8.47 19.30
N ILE A 99 -8.17 -8.29 18.02
CA ILE A 99 -8.99 -7.50 17.12
C ILE A 99 -9.51 -8.43 16.03
N ARG A 100 -10.81 -8.37 15.75
CA ARG A 100 -11.44 -9.09 14.64
C ARG A 100 -12.03 -8.08 13.68
N ILE A 101 -11.85 -8.28 12.39
CA ILE A 101 -12.61 -7.56 11.37
C ILE A 101 -14.10 -7.93 11.49
N THR A 102 -14.97 -6.92 11.50
CA THR A 102 -16.42 -7.14 11.49
C THR A 102 -16.92 -7.44 10.07
N ASP A 103 -18.17 -7.85 9.94
CA ASP A 103 -18.77 -8.02 8.62
C ASP A 103 -18.83 -6.69 7.85
N ALA A 104 -19.08 -5.57 8.55
CA ALA A 104 -19.03 -4.22 7.98
C ALA A 104 -17.62 -3.85 7.51
N GLY A 105 -16.58 -4.11 8.33
CA GLY A 105 -15.19 -3.89 7.94
C GLY A 105 -14.77 -4.74 6.74
N ARG A 106 -15.23 -5.99 6.68
CA ARG A 106 -14.98 -6.90 5.55
C ARG A 106 -15.67 -6.38 4.27
N GLN A 107 -16.92 -5.96 4.38
CA GLN A 107 -17.65 -5.37 3.26
C GLN A 107 -16.96 -4.09 2.74
N LEU A 108 -16.46 -3.23 3.63
CA LEU A 108 -15.68 -2.04 3.26
C LEU A 108 -14.42 -2.41 2.49
N TYR A 109 -13.64 -3.39 2.99
CA TYR A 109 -12.44 -3.88 2.32
C TYR A 109 -12.74 -4.47 0.94
N GLU A 110 -13.75 -5.33 0.83
CA GLU A 110 -14.12 -5.98 -0.43
C GLU A 110 -14.65 -4.97 -1.45
N THR A 111 -15.49 -4.03 -1.03
CA THR A 111 -16.07 -2.99 -1.90
C THR A 111 -14.99 -2.07 -2.46
N THR A 112 -14.12 -1.53 -1.59
CA THR A 112 -13.05 -0.64 -2.01
C THR A 112 -12.01 -1.35 -2.88
N SER A 113 -11.72 -2.62 -2.60
CA SER A 113 -10.87 -3.46 -3.44
C SER A 113 -11.49 -3.69 -4.82
N ALA A 114 -12.78 -4.03 -4.89
CA ALA A 114 -13.50 -4.27 -6.14
C ALA A 114 -13.60 -3.00 -7.01
N GLU A 115 -13.80 -1.84 -6.41
CA GLU A 115 -13.84 -0.56 -7.12
C GLU A 115 -12.45 -0.10 -7.59
N THR A 116 -11.39 -0.40 -6.83
CA THR A 116 -10.00 -0.04 -7.20
C THR A 116 -9.43 -0.97 -8.26
N ALA A 117 -9.79 -2.26 -8.24
CA ALA A 117 -9.27 -3.29 -9.13
C ALA A 117 -9.31 -2.93 -10.63
N PRO A 118 -10.43 -2.47 -11.23
CA PRO A 118 -10.46 -2.11 -12.65
C PRO A 118 -9.65 -0.84 -12.96
N LEU A 119 -9.46 0.06 -11.99
CA LEU A 119 -8.59 1.24 -12.15
C LEU A 119 -7.12 0.80 -12.19
N SER A 120 -6.74 -0.07 -11.25
CA SER A 120 -5.41 -0.66 -11.18
C SER A 120 -5.09 -1.46 -12.45
N ALA A 121 -6.01 -2.30 -12.92
CA ALA A 121 -5.83 -3.09 -14.14
C ALA A 121 -5.45 -2.22 -15.35
N ARG A 122 -6.06 -1.03 -15.50
CA ARG A 122 -5.71 -0.09 -16.58
C ARG A 122 -4.35 0.58 -16.43
N VAL A 123 -3.85 0.72 -15.20
CA VAL A 123 -2.49 1.22 -14.95
C VAL A 123 -1.44 0.20 -15.41
N TYR A 124 -1.73 -1.08 -15.25
CA TYR A 124 -0.82 -2.17 -15.63
C TYR A 124 -1.05 -2.71 -17.06
N ASP A 125 -2.13 -2.32 -17.71
CA ASP A 125 -2.48 -2.78 -19.06
C ASP A 125 -1.36 -2.48 -20.06
N GLY A 126 -1.00 -3.48 -20.87
CA GLY A 126 0.06 -3.39 -21.87
C GLY A 126 1.50 -3.45 -21.33
N ILE A 127 1.73 -3.54 -20.01
CA ILE A 127 3.08 -3.78 -19.46
C ILE A 127 3.43 -5.26 -19.58
N PRO A 128 4.57 -5.65 -20.20
CA PRO A 128 4.97 -7.04 -20.28
C PRO A 128 5.18 -7.67 -18.89
N GLU A 129 4.75 -8.92 -18.72
CA GLU A 129 4.92 -9.66 -17.45
C GLU A 129 6.39 -9.77 -17.04
N GLU A 130 7.31 -9.93 -17.99
CA GLU A 130 8.75 -9.96 -17.73
C GLU A 130 9.26 -8.64 -17.14
N GLU A 131 8.79 -7.50 -17.65
CA GLU A 131 9.15 -6.17 -17.13
C GLU A 131 8.59 -5.97 -15.71
N LEU A 132 7.36 -6.43 -15.44
CA LEU A 132 6.79 -6.42 -14.09
C LEU A 132 7.57 -7.32 -13.13
N ALA A 133 8.02 -8.49 -13.58
CA ALA A 133 8.84 -9.39 -12.78
C ALA A 133 10.22 -8.79 -12.48
N VAL A 134 10.84 -8.11 -13.45
CA VAL A 134 12.10 -7.36 -13.25
C VAL A 134 11.89 -6.23 -12.25
N ALA A 135 10.88 -5.39 -12.45
CA ALA A 135 10.56 -4.27 -11.56
C ALA A 135 10.27 -4.76 -10.13
N GLY A 136 9.49 -5.84 -9.98
CA GLY A 136 9.18 -6.46 -8.71
C GLY A 136 10.44 -6.89 -7.96
N ARG A 137 11.36 -7.62 -8.61
CA ARG A 137 12.65 -8.02 -7.99
C ARG A 137 13.48 -6.83 -7.54
N VAL A 138 13.57 -5.80 -8.38
CA VAL A 138 14.36 -4.59 -8.06
C VAL A 138 13.74 -3.82 -6.89
N LEU A 139 12.43 -3.59 -6.91
CA LEU A 139 11.73 -2.88 -5.84
C LEU A 139 11.82 -3.65 -4.52
N SER A 140 11.65 -4.98 -4.52
CA SER A 140 11.83 -5.80 -3.32
C SER A 140 13.24 -5.68 -2.73
N LEU A 141 14.28 -5.72 -3.57
CA LEU A 141 15.66 -5.55 -3.11
C LEU A 141 15.91 -4.15 -2.52
N ILE A 142 15.34 -3.11 -3.13
CA ILE A 142 15.41 -1.74 -2.62
C ILE A 142 14.71 -1.65 -1.25
N THR A 143 13.50 -2.18 -1.12
CA THR A 143 12.73 -2.19 0.14
C THR A 143 13.49 -2.93 1.24
N GLU A 144 14.05 -4.11 0.95
CA GLU A 144 14.85 -4.88 1.91
C GLU A 144 16.06 -4.08 2.41
N ARG A 145 16.84 -3.51 1.50
CA ARG A 145 18.03 -2.72 1.85
C ARG A 145 17.67 -1.45 2.60
N ALA A 146 16.64 -0.73 2.17
CA ALA A 146 16.18 0.48 2.84
C ALA A 146 15.73 0.20 4.29
N ASN A 147 14.97 -0.88 4.50
CA ASN A 147 14.57 -1.31 5.85
C ASN A 147 15.77 -1.68 6.72
N ARG A 148 16.78 -2.35 6.15
CA ARG A 148 18.02 -2.69 6.87
C ARG A 148 18.81 -1.45 7.28
N GLU A 149 18.98 -0.49 6.37
CA GLU A 149 19.65 0.78 6.67
C GLU A 149 18.88 1.57 7.74
N LEU A 150 17.56 1.65 7.61
CA LEU A 150 16.70 2.32 8.60
C LEU A 150 16.84 1.69 9.99
N ALA A 151 16.84 0.37 10.08
CA ALA A 151 17.04 -0.35 11.34
C ALA A 151 18.44 -0.18 11.94
N ALA A 152 19.42 0.31 11.18
CA ALA A 152 20.77 0.60 11.66
C ALA A 152 20.96 2.06 12.10
N LEU A 153 19.95 2.93 11.93
CA LEU A 153 20.00 4.34 12.37
C LEU A 153 19.71 4.52 13.88
N THR A 154 19.30 3.45 14.56
CA THR A 154 19.09 3.37 16.02
C THR A 154 20.38 3.12 16.77
#